data_AF-A0A850DIP2-F1
#
_entry.id   AF-A0A850DIP2-F1
#
_cell.length_a   1.000
_cell.length_b   1.000
_cell.length_c   1.000
_cell.angle_alpha   90.00
_cell.angle_beta   90.00
_cell.angle_gamma   90.00
#
_symmetry.space_group_name_H-M   'P 1'
#
loop_
_entity.id
_entity.type
_entity.pdbx_description
1 polymer ?
#
loop_
_entity_poly.entity_id
_entity_poly.type
_entity_poly.pdbx_seq_one_letter_code
_entity_poly.pdbx_strand_id
1 'polypeptide(L)'
;VSRASTVSGERPAIDPADVAGLRTMMRATVTEGTGQLVAGQGEVYGKTGEAEYAGGSHAWFVGYRGDLAFATLIVGGGGSERAVLATRDVLSAIPTQP
;
A
#
# COMPACT_ATOMS: atom_id res chain seq x y z
N VAL A 1 6.22 15.16 17.70
CA VAL A 1 5.41 16.38 17.48
C VAL A 1 4.70 16.21 16.15
N SER A 2 3.39 16.00 16.11
CA SER A 2 2.64 15.94 14.85
C SER A 2 2.38 17.36 14.37
N ARG A 3 2.84 17.70 13.16
CA ARG A 3 2.48 18.96 12.49
C ARG A 3 1.22 18.70 11.69
N ALA A 4 0.20 19.54 11.87
CA ALA A 4 -1.00 19.48 11.03
C ALA A 4 -0.61 19.73 9.57
N SER A 5 -0.96 18.80 8.69
CA SER A 5 -0.78 18.96 7.24
C SER A 5 -1.91 19.83 6.70
N THR A 6 -1.57 20.94 6.07
CA THR A 6 -2.53 21.78 5.35
C THR A 6 -2.67 21.29 3.92
N VAL A 7 -3.89 21.05 3.47
CA VAL A 7 -4.16 20.77 2.06
C VAL A 7 -4.03 22.09 1.28
N SER A 8 -3.22 22.09 0.22
CA SER A 8 -3.05 23.22 -0.68
C SER A 8 -3.28 22.78 -2.12
N GLY A 9 -3.94 23.63 -2.92
CA GLY A 9 -4.24 23.39 -4.32
C GLY A 9 -5.67 22.93 -4.61
N GLU A 10 -6.06 23.03 -5.87
CA GLU A 10 -7.34 22.52 -6.36
C GLU A 10 -7.35 20.98 -6.32
N ARG A 11 -8.47 20.40 -5.88
CA ARG A 11 -8.66 18.95 -5.83
C ARG A 11 -9.91 18.60 -6.64
N PRO A 12 -9.80 18.54 -7.97
CA PRO A 12 -10.92 18.10 -8.79
C PRO A 12 -11.33 16.71 -8.34
N ALA A 13 -12.64 16.46 -8.37
CA ALA A 13 -13.15 15.11 -8.14
C ALA A 13 -12.55 14.18 -9.20
N ILE A 14 -12.02 13.05 -8.77
CA ILE A 14 -11.56 12.00 -9.67
C ILE A 14 -12.81 11.29 -10.21
N ASP A 15 -12.81 10.95 -11.50
CA ASP A 15 -13.90 10.17 -12.10
C ASP A 15 -14.12 8.87 -11.31
N PRO A 16 -15.34 8.57 -10.83
CA PRO A 16 -15.64 7.32 -10.15
C PRO A 16 -15.23 6.07 -10.93
N ALA A 17 -15.27 6.11 -12.26
CA ALA A 17 -14.84 5.00 -13.12
C ALA A 17 -13.32 4.75 -13.02
N ASP A 18 -12.51 5.82 -12.98
CA ASP A 18 -11.06 5.72 -12.81
C ASP A 18 -10.71 5.16 -11.42
N VAL A 19 -11.43 5.60 -10.38
CA VAL A 19 -11.27 5.07 -9.02
C VAL A 19 -11.61 3.58 -8.99
N ALA A 20 -12.72 3.17 -9.60
CA ALA A 20 -13.10 1.76 -9.68
C ALA A 20 -12.05 0.91 -10.42
N GLY A 21 -11.55 1.41 -11.56
CA GLY A 21 -10.48 0.76 -12.32
C GLY A 21 -9.20 0.60 -11.50
N LEU A 22 -8.77 1.65 -10.80
CA LEU A 22 -7.59 1.60 -9.93
C LEU A 22 -7.74 0.57 -8.81
N ARG A 23 -8.91 0.50 -8.18
CA ARG A 23 -9.19 -0.49 -7.12
C ARG A 23 -9.10 -1.92 -7.66
N THR A 24 -9.63 -2.19 -8.86
CA THR A 24 -9.50 -3.50 -9.50
C THR A 24 -8.04 -3.88 -9.71
N MET A 25 -7.21 -2.96 -10.23
CA MET A 25 -5.77 -3.22 -10.44
C MET A 25 -5.00 -3.41 -9.12
N MET A 26 -5.34 -2.62 -8.09
CA MET A 26 -4.76 -2.78 -6.76
C MET A 26 -5.16 -4.09 -6.10
N ARG A 27 -6.40 -4.58 -6.34
CA ARG A 27 -6.83 -5.89 -5.85
C ARG A 27 -6.05 -7.01 -6.54
N ALA A 28 -5.90 -6.93 -7.85
CA ALA A 28 -5.12 -7.89 -8.63
C ALA A 28 -3.66 -7.97 -8.15
N THR A 29 -3.06 -6.85 -7.73
CA THR A 29 -1.70 -6.88 -7.16
C THR A 29 -1.63 -7.74 -5.90
N VAL A 30 -2.68 -7.77 -5.09
CA VAL A 30 -2.75 -8.56 -3.84
C VAL A 30 -3.17 -10.01 -4.10
N THR A 31 -4.09 -10.26 -5.03
CA THR A 31 -4.59 -11.62 -5.28
C THR A 31 -3.68 -12.42 -6.21
N GLU A 32 -3.05 -11.75 -7.17
CA GLU A 32 -2.38 -12.39 -8.31
C GLU A 32 -0.94 -11.90 -8.52
N GLY A 33 -0.49 -10.91 -7.74
CA GLY A 33 0.77 -10.19 -8.00
C GLY A 33 1.73 -10.12 -6.82
N THR A 34 2.55 -9.07 -6.87
CA THR A 34 3.65 -8.82 -5.93
C THR A 34 3.22 -8.58 -4.48
N GLY A 35 1.93 -8.34 -4.23
CA GLY A 35 1.36 -8.13 -2.90
C GLY A 35 0.80 -9.39 -2.23
N GLN A 36 0.96 -10.58 -2.82
CA GLN A 36 0.29 -11.82 -2.36
C GLN A 36 0.52 -12.19 -0.89
N LEU A 37 1.62 -11.76 -0.28
CA LEU A 37 1.92 -12.06 1.12
C LEU A 37 0.92 -11.43 2.12
N VAL A 38 0.09 -10.46 1.70
CA VAL A 38 -1.02 -9.91 2.52
C VAL A 38 -2.41 -10.42 2.15
N ALA A 39 -2.55 -11.35 1.19
CA ALA A 39 -3.86 -11.83 0.72
C ALA A 39 -4.71 -12.50 1.83
N GLY A 40 -4.08 -13.04 2.88
CA GLY A 40 -4.76 -13.62 4.04
C GLY A 40 -5.21 -12.61 5.10
N GLN A 41 -4.90 -11.32 4.94
CA GLN A 41 -5.16 -10.27 5.94
C GLN A 41 -6.50 -9.55 5.71
N GLY A 42 -7.46 -10.21 5.06
CA GLY A 42 -8.74 -9.63 4.65
C GLY A 42 -8.68 -8.98 3.26
N GLU A 43 -9.67 -8.14 2.96
CA GLU A 43 -9.82 -7.47 1.67
C GLU A 43 -8.86 -6.27 1.53
N VAL A 44 -7.60 -6.58 1.25
CA VAL A 44 -6.52 -5.60 1.05
C VAL A 44 -6.42 -5.18 -0.41
N TYR A 45 -6.24 -3.89 -0.64
CA TYR A 45 -5.96 -3.27 -1.92
C TYR A 45 -4.61 -2.57 -1.82
N GLY A 46 -3.67 -2.81 -2.72
CA GLY A 46 -2.39 -2.13 -2.63
C GLY A 46 -1.57 -2.19 -3.89
N LYS A 47 -0.48 -1.42 -3.90
CA LYS A 47 0.55 -1.49 -4.93
C LYS A 47 1.92 -1.54 -4.28
N THR A 48 2.76 -2.45 -4.76
CA THR A 48 4.17 -2.53 -4.38
C THR A 48 5.03 -1.74 -5.35
N GLY A 49 6.23 -1.37 -4.90
CA GLY A 49 7.30 -1.01 -5.79
C GLY A 49 8.63 -0.83 -5.07
N GLU A 50 9.60 -0.41 -5.87
CA GLU A 50 11.00 -0.31 -5.51
C GLU A 50 11.55 1.03 -6.01
N ALA A 51 12.60 1.52 -5.36
CA ALA A 51 13.30 2.73 -5.78
C ALA A 51 14.82 2.50 -5.68
N GLU A 52 15.45 2.32 -6.84
CA GLU A 52 16.86 1.94 -6.95
C GLU A 52 17.81 3.12 -6.69
N TYR A 53 18.98 2.79 -6.14
CA TYR A 53 20.12 3.71 -5.97
C TYR A 53 21.44 2.95 -6.14
N ALA A 54 22.56 3.67 -6.19
CA ALA A 54 23.88 3.05 -6.32
C ALA A 54 24.16 2.13 -5.11
N GLY A 55 24.13 0.81 -5.33
CA GLY A 55 24.40 -0.20 -4.31
C GLY A 55 23.16 -0.74 -3.57
N GLY A 56 21.94 -0.44 -4.01
CA GLY A 56 20.74 -1.03 -3.41
C GLY A 56 19.41 -0.51 -3.95
N SER A 57 18.32 -0.84 -3.25
CA SER A 57 16.96 -0.39 -3.57
C SER A 57 16.15 -0.16 -2.30
N HIS A 58 15.27 0.83 -2.30
CA HIS A 58 14.25 1.00 -1.26
C HIS A 58 13.02 0.16 -1.61
N ALA A 59 12.40 -0.45 -0.60
CA ALA A 59 11.19 -1.27 -0.77
C ALA A 59 9.96 -0.52 -0.24
N TRP A 60 8.86 -0.49 -0.98
CA TRP A 60 7.63 0.12 -0.51
C TRP A 60 6.37 -0.67 -0.85
N PHE A 61 5.35 -0.51 0.00
CA PHE A 61 4.00 -1.02 -0.21
C PHE A 61 2.99 -0.01 0.34
N VAL A 62 2.05 0.41 -0.50
CA VAL A 62 0.99 1.35 -0.12
C VAL A 62 -0.37 0.76 -0.46
N GLY A 63 -1.38 1.07 0.34
CA GLY A 63 -2.69 0.48 0.15
C GLY A 63 -3.68 0.79 1.25
N TYR A 64 -4.79 0.07 1.23
CA TYR A 64 -5.83 0.17 2.24
C TYR A 64 -6.54 -1.16 2.49
N ARG A 65 -7.20 -1.28 3.64
CA ARG A 65 -8.09 -2.38 4.04
C ARG A 65 -9.27 -1.80 4.80
N GLY A 66 -10.47 -1.83 4.21
CA GLY A 66 -11.61 -1.09 4.74
C GLY A 66 -11.30 0.41 4.81
N ASP A 67 -11.50 1.01 5.98
CA ASP A 67 -11.20 2.44 6.24
C ASP A 67 -9.74 2.71 6.66
N LEU A 68 -8.91 1.66 6.80
CA LEU A 68 -7.50 1.81 7.16
C LEU A 68 -6.64 1.97 5.91
N ALA A 69 -6.02 3.15 5.73
CA ALA A 69 -4.94 3.36 4.78
C ALA A 69 -3.56 3.13 5.42
N PHE A 70 -2.60 2.62 4.65
CA PHE A 70 -1.23 2.40 5.09
C PHE A 70 -0.20 2.76 4.01
N ALA A 71 1.01 3.07 4.47
CA ALA A 71 2.19 3.22 3.63
C ALA A 71 3.41 2.69 4.39
N THR A 72 4.05 1.66 3.84
CA THR A 72 5.24 1.02 4.39
C THR A 72 6.41 1.31 3.48
N LEU A 73 7.50 1.82 4.06
CA LEU A 73 8.76 2.09 3.38
C LEU A 73 9.90 1.47 4.18
N ILE A 74 10.76 0.70 3.51
CA ILE A 74 12.02 0.20 4.06
C ILE A 74 13.16 0.80 3.25
N VAL A 75 13.89 1.72 3.87
CA VAL A 75 15.04 2.38 3.26
C VAL A 75 16.16 1.35 3.10
N GLY A 76 16.67 1.12 1.88
CA GLY A 76 17.64 0.08 1.62
C GLY A 76 17.08 -1.33 1.82
N GLY A 77 15.75 -1.47 1.68
CA GLY A 77 15.05 -2.73 1.88
C GLY A 77 15.29 -3.77 0.80
N GLY A 78 15.90 -3.43 -0.34
CA GLY A 78 15.98 -4.33 -1.49
C GLY A 78 14.60 -4.52 -2.12
N GLY A 79 14.17 -5.78 -2.25
CA GLY A 79 12.93 -6.14 -2.91
C GLY A 79 11.65 -5.72 -2.16
N SER A 80 10.62 -5.38 -2.92
CA SER A 80 9.34 -4.89 -2.39
C SER A 80 8.62 -5.90 -1.48
N GLU A 81 8.89 -7.21 -1.60
CA GLU A 81 8.33 -8.27 -0.75
C GLU A 81 8.58 -8.03 0.75
N ARG A 82 9.70 -7.39 1.10
CA ARG A 82 10.00 -7.04 2.50
C ARG A 82 9.05 -6.00 3.07
N ALA A 83 8.65 -5.01 2.27
CA ALA A 83 7.65 -4.03 2.67
C ALA A 83 6.26 -4.68 2.80
N VAL A 84 5.95 -5.65 1.94
CA VAL A 84 4.69 -6.43 2.04
C VAL A 84 4.68 -7.27 3.31
N LEU A 85 5.78 -7.96 3.66
CA LEU A 85 5.90 -8.75 4.90
C LEU A 85 5.73 -7.89 6.15
N ALA A 86 6.45 -6.75 6.23
CA ALA A 86 6.31 -5.83 7.35
C ALA A 86 4.86 -5.33 7.50
N THR A 87 4.19 -5.06 6.38
CA THR A 87 2.78 -4.66 6.37
C THR A 87 1.86 -5.78 6.85
N ARG A 88 2.12 -7.04 6.43
CA ARG A 88 1.35 -8.20 6.89
C ARG A 88 1.37 -8.32 8.41
N ASP A 89 2.54 -8.16 9.01
CA ASP A 89 2.71 -8.29 10.47
C ASP A 89 1.99 -7.16 11.22
N VAL A 90 1.90 -5.95 10.65
CA VAL A 90 1.06 -4.87 11.19
C VAL A 90 -0.43 -5.22 11.03
N LEU A 91 -0.85 -5.65 9.84
CA LEU A 91 -2.25 -5.96 9.55
C LEU A 91 -2.77 -7.19 10.30
N SER A 92 -1.91 -8.12 10.72
CA SER A 92 -2.29 -9.27 11.54
C SER A 92 -2.57 -8.89 12.99
N ALA A 93 -1.95 -7.81 13.47
CA ALA A 93 -2.19 -7.26 14.80
C ALA A 93 -3.46 -6.38 14.87
N ILE A 94 -4.02 -5.99 13.70
CA ILE A 94 -5.19 -5.11 13.61
C ILE A 94 -6.41 -5.95 13.19
N PRO A 95 -7.51 -5.96 13.97
CA PRO A 95 -8.74 -6.64 13.58
C PRO A 95 -9.24 -6.18 12.21
N THR A 96 -9.80 -7.10 11.44
CA THR A 96 -10.59 -6.73 10.25
C THR A 96 -11.86 -6.04 10.72
N GLN A 97 -12.19 -4.89 10.13
CA GLN A 97 -13.51 -4.29 10.35
C GLN A 97 -14.60 -5.23 9.79
N PRO A 98 -15.80 -5.25 10.41
CA PRO A 98 -16.92 -6.07 9.95
C PRO A 98 -17.39 -5.68 8.54
#